data_AF-X0THP1-F1
#
_entry.id   AF-X0THP1-F1
#
_cell.length_a   1.000
_cell.length_b   1.000
_cell.length_c   1.000
_cell.angle_alpha   90.00
_cell.angle_beta   90.00
_cell.angle_gamma   90.00
#
_symmetry.space_group_name_H-M   'P 1'
#
loop_
_entity.id
_entity.type
_entity.pdbx_description
1 polymer ?
#
loop_
_entity_poly.entity_id
_entity_poly.type
_entity_poly.pdbx_seq_one_letter_code
_entity_poly.pdbx_strand_id
1 'polypeptide(L)'
;MKHEDFDGFGIFMSMLQETFSPDKPISKERTKVYFEILSDIPIENIELSVKEIMKKRQYPTFPLPKDIREAAGFDFDDQIELKALGA
;
A
#
# COMPACT_ATOMS: atom_id res chain seq x y z
N MET A 1 -9.07 -1.85 9.51
CA MET A 1 -9.95 -1.26 8.48
C MET A 1 -11.23 -2.05 8.36
N LYS A 2 -12.32 -1.36 8.02
CA LYS A 2 -13.62 -1.94 7.67
C LYS A 2 -13.66 -2.24 6.16
N HIS A 3 -14.64 -3.02 5.73
CA HIS A 3 -14.86 -3.29 4.31
C HIS A 3 -15.11 -2.02 3.48
N GLU A 4 -15.71 -0.99 4.09
CA GLU A 4 -16.01 0.31 3.47
C GLU A 4 -14.73 1.10 3.12
N ASP A 5 -13.62 0.78 3.77
CA ASP A 5 -12.33 1.44 3.53
C ASP A 5 -11.65 0.93 2.24
N PHE A 6 -12.13 -0.17 1.65
CA PHE A 6 -11.55 -0.75 0.44
C PHE A 6 -11.67 0.17 -0.79
N ASP A 7 -12.80 0.88 -0.92
CA ASP A 7 -13.02 1.82 -2.02
C ASP A 7 -12.09 3.03 -1.89
N GLY A 8 -11.92 3.54 -0.67
CA GLY A 8 -10.95 4.60 -0.36
C GLY A 8 -9.50 4.14 -0.60
N PHE A 9 -9.19 2.90 -0.25
CA PHE A 9 -7.89 2.30 -0.49
C PHE A 9 -7.56 2.18 -1.99
N GLY A 10 -8.57 1.87 -2.81
CA GLY A 10 -8.44 1.83 -4.27
C GLY A 10 -7.94 3.15 -4.87
N ILE A 11 -8.40 4.29 -4.32
CA ILE A 11 -7.94 5.62 -4.75
C ILE A 11 -6.43 5.78 -4.53
N PHE A 12 -5.92 5.35 -3.37
CA PHE A 12 -4.48 5.44 -3.09
C PHE A 12 -3.65 4.54 -3.99
N MET A 13 -4.13 3.34 -4.30
CA MET A 13 -3.46 2.44 -5.24
C MET A 13 -3.44 3.03 -6.66
N SER A 14 -4.48 3.73 -7.08
CA SER A 14 -4.48 4.48 -8.35
C SER A 14 -3.47 5.63 -8.34
N MET A 15 -3.35 6.40 -7.26
CA MET A 15 -2.33 7.46 -7.16
C MET A 15 -0.89 6.91 -7.27
N LEU A 16 -0.64 5.77 -6.62
CA LEU A 16 0.65 5.07 -6.72
C LEU A 16 0.89 4.57 -8.15
N GLN A 17 -0.14 4.04 -8.82
CA GLN A 17 -0.05 3.63 -10.21
C GLN A 17 0.32 4.81 -11.12
N GLU A 18 -0.40 5.92 -11.02
CA GLU A 18 -0.13 7.12 -11.84
C GLU A 18 1.30 7.65 -11.62
N THR A 19 1.83 7.52 -10.40
CA THR A 19 3.16 8.03 -10.05
C THR A 19 4.30 7.11 -10.49
N PHE A 20 4.16 5.80 -10.28
CA PHE A 20 5.28 4.84 -10.41
C PHE A 20 5.12 3.84 -11.55
N SER A 21 3.92 3.70 -12.12
CA SER A 21 3.63 2.74 -13.20
C SER A 21 2.47 3.22 -14.07
N PRO A 22 2.54 4.43 -14.66
CA PRO A 22 1.42 5.02 -15.40
C PRO A 22 0.95 4.13 -16.57
N ASP A 23 1.87 3.41 -17.19
CA ASP A 23 1.60 2.53 -18.34
C ASP A 23 1.09 1.14 -17.95
N LYS A 24 1.06 0.80 -16.65
CA LYS A 24 0.69 -0.53 -16.17
C LYS A 24 -0.44 -0.45 -15.14
N PRO A 25 -1.66 -0.88 -15.49
CA PRO A 25 -2.76 -0.89 -14.55
C PRO A 25 -2.48 -1.84 -13.39
N ILE A 26 -2.93 -1.46 -12.20
CA ILE A 26 -2.85 -2.34 -11.03
C ILE A 26 -3.96 -3.39 -11.08
N SER A 27 -3.62 -4.66 -10.88
CA SER A 27 -4.61 -5.74 -10.85
C SER A 27 -5.40 -5.72 -9.54
N LYS A 28 -6.63 -6.24 -9.57
CA LYS A 28 -7.48 -6.35 -8.37
C LYS A 28 -6.83 -7.21 -7.30
N GLU A 29 -6.14 -8.27 -7.70
CA GLU A 29 -5.41 -9.18 -6.82
C GLU A 29 -4.31 -8.43 -6.06
N ARG A 30 -3.56 -7.58 -6.76
CA ARG A 30 -2.51 -6.76 -6.13
C ARG A 30 -3.10 -5.76 -5.14
N THR A 31 -4.19 -5.09 -5.49
CA THR A 31 -4.90 -4.20 -4.57
C THR A 31 -5.40 -4.94 -3.33
N LYS A 32 -5.93 -6.16 -3.49
CA LYS A 32 -6.38 -7.00 -2.37
C LYS A 32 -5.24 -7.38 -1.43
N VAL A 33 -4.10 -7.80 -1.97
CA VAL A 33 -2.90 -8.14 -1.17
C VAL A 33 -2.44 -6.93 -0.36
N TYR A 34 -2.39 -5.74 -0.98
CA TYR A 34 -2.00 -4.53 -0.27
C TYR A 34 -3.00 -4.18 0.84
N PHE A 35 -4.30 -4.26 0.55
CA PHE A 35 -5.34 -4.00 1.55
C PHE A 35 -5.26 -4.97 2.73
N GLU A 36 -5.06 -6.27 2.48
CA GLU A 36 -4.93 -7.27 3.54
C GLU A 36 -3.71 -7.02 4.42
N ILE A 37 -2.54 -6.75 3.82
CA ILE A 37 -1.30 -6.48 4.55
C ILE A 37 -1.37 -5.16 5.33
N LEU A 38 -2.13 -4.18 4.86
CA LEU A 38 -2.27 -2.87 5.51
C LEU A 38 -3.55 -2.75 6.35
N SER A 39 -4.32 -3.83 6.48
CA SER A 39 -5.66 -3.81 7.07
C SER A 39 -5.70 -3.41 8.54
N ASP A 40 -4.59 -3.56 9.25
CA ASP A 40 -4.40 -3.17 10.65
C ASP A 40 -4.02 -1.70 10.83
N ILE A 41 -3.66 -1.00 9.76
CA ILE A 41 -3.31 0.42 9.78
C ILE A 41 -4.57 1.26 9.52
N PRO A 42 -4.81 2.36 10.26
CA PRO A 42 -5.86 3.31 9.94
C PRO A 42 -5.69 3.90 8.53
N ILE A 43 -6.79 4.03 7.79
CA ILE A 43 -6.74 4.49 6.39
C ILE A 43 -6.16 5.91 6.24
N GLU A 44 -6.37 6.77 7.25
CA GLU A 44 -5.79 8.12 7.32
C GLU A 44 -4.25 8.09 7.37
N ASN A 45 -3.67 7.10 8.05
CA ASN A 45 -2.22 6.94 8.11
C ASN A 45 -1.67 6.45 6.76
N ILE A 46 -2.38 5.54 6.10
CA ILE A 46 -2.02 5.08 4.75
C ILE A 46 -2.02 6.25 3.76
N GLU A 47 -3.02 7.13 3.83
CA GLU A 47 -3.09 8.32 2.98
C GLU A 47 -1.84 9.20 3.15
N LEU A 48 -1.45 9.47 4.39
CA LEU A 48 -0.26 10.28 4.69
C LEU A 48 1.01 9.61 4.14
N SER A 49 1.16 8.31 4.35
CA SER A 49 2.31 7.54 3.87
C SER A 49 2.42 7.52 2.36
N VAL A 50 1.30 7.32 1.65
CA VAL A 50 1.27 7.36 0.19
C VAL A 50 1.68 8.74 -0.33
N LYS A 51 1.16 9.82 0.28
CA LYS A 51 1.57 11.19 -0.07
C LYS A 51 3.06 11.43 0.19
N GLU A 52 3.60 10.92 1.30
CA GLU A 52 5.03 11.05 1.59
C GLU A 52 5.90 10.28 0.61
N ILE A 53 5.54 9.04 0.26
CA ILE A 53 6.26 8.21 -0.71
C ILE A 53 6.26 8.89 -2.09
N MET A 54 5.10 9.39 -2.54
CA MET A 54 4.99 10.12 -3.80
C MET A 54 5.85 11.39 -3.80
N LYS A 55 5.88 12.14 -2.69
CA LYS A 55 6.72 13.35 -2.54
C LYS A 55 8.21 13.03 -2.58
N LYS A 56 8.63 11.91 -1.98
CA LYS A 56 10.04 11.59 -1.85
C LYS A 56 10.73 11.30 -3.19
N ARG A 57 10.00 10.96 -4.27
CA ARG A 57 10.50 10.66 -5.65
C ARG A 57 11.77 9.78 -5.75
N GLN A 58 12.27 9.27 -4.62
CA GLN A 58 13.49 8.48 -4.48
C GLN A 58 13.26 7.03 -4.84
N TYR A 59 12.01 6.60 -4.94
CA TYR A 59 11.64 5.23 -5.29
C TYR A 59 11.42 5.15 -6.81
N PRO A 60 12.36 4.60 -7.59
CA PRO A 60 12.16 4.38 -9.02
C PRO A 60 11.14 3.25 -9.30
N THR A 61 10.77 2.51 -8.26
CA THR A 61 9.91 1.33 -8.33
C THR A 61 8.61 1.58 -7.57
N PHE A 62 7.55 0.90 -8.02
CA PHE A 62 6.27 0.90 -7.32
C PHE A 62 6.47 0.43 -5.87
N PRO A 63 6.01 1.20 -4.86
CA PRO A 63 6.27 0.90 -3.46
C PRO A 63 5.59 -0.39 -3.01
N LEU A 64 6.30 -1.17 -2.20
CA LEU A 64 5.79 -2.39 -1.58
C LEU A 64 4.90 -2.04 -0.38
N PRO A 65 4.04 -2.97 0.09
CA PRO A 65 3.23 -2.75 1.28
C PRO A 65 4.10 -2.35 2.49
N LYS A 66 5.28 -2.94 2.65
CA LYS A 66 6.21 -2.59 3.72
C LYS A 66 6.66 -1.14 3.72
N ASP A 67 6.90 -0.57 2.53
CA ASP A 67 7.34 0.82 2.40
C ASP A 67 6.22 1.76 2.88
N ILE A 68 4.97 1.40 2.60
CA ILE A 68 3.78 2.13 3.08
C ILE A 68 3.64 2.02 4.60
N ARG A 69 3.88 0.84 5.19
CA ARG A 69 3.85 0.65 6.66
C ARG A 69 4.94 1.44 7.37
N GLU A 70 6.16 1.37 6.87
CA GLU A 70 7.30 2.12 7.42
C GLU A 70 7.04 3.63 7.35
N ALA A 71 6.53 4.12 6.22
CA ALA A 71 6.12 5.51 6.07
C ALA A 71 4.91 5.89 6.93
N ALA A 72 4.14 4.92 7.44
CA ALA A 72 3.06 5.15 8.39
C ALA A 72 3.56 5.17 9.85
N GLY A 73 4.84 4.87 10.08
CA GLY A 73 5.42 4.74 11.42
C GLY A 73 5.07 3.42 12.11
N PHE A 74 4.71 2.38 11.35
CA PHE A 74 4.44 1.04 11.87
C PHE A 74 5.59 0.11 11.51
N ASP A 75 6.18 -0.53 12.52
CA ASP A 75 7.19 -1.56 12.29
C ASP A 75 6.59 -2.75 11.54
N PHE A 76 7.33 -3.24 10.54
CA PHE A 76 6.97 -4.46 9.83
C PHE A 76 7.41 -5.65 10.70
N ASP A 77 6.49 -6.21 11.48
CA ASP A 77 6.76 -7.43 12.23
C ASP A 77 6.89 -8.59 11.21
N ASP A 78 8.09 -9.20 11.11
CA ASP A 78 8.50 -10.19 10.11
C ASP A 78 7.55 -11.41 9.98
N GLN A 79 6.60 -11.58 10.92
CA GLN A 79 5.61 -12.66 10.91
C GLN A 79 4.52 -12.52 9.84
N ILE A 80 4.29 -11.32 9.27
CA ILE A 80 3.24 -11.10 8.25
C ILE A 80 3.65 -11.63 6.87
N GLU A 81 4.95 -11.61 6.51
CA GLU A 81 5.44 -12.10 5.21
C GLU A 81 5.21 -13.61 5.01
N LEU A 82 5.29 -14.40 6.08
CA LEU A 82 5.11 -15.86 6.03
C LEU A 82 3.68 -16.30 5.75
N LYS A 83 2.67 -15.45 6.00
CA LYS A 83 1.26 -15.79 5.71
C LYS A 83 0.82 -15.38 4.30
N ALA A 84 1.39 -14.31 3.75
CA ALA A 84 0.97 -13.80 2.43
C ALA A 84 1.61 -14.55 1.24
N LEU A 85 2.72 -15.28 1.46
CA LEU A 85 3.43 -16.05 0.43
C LEU A 85 3.18 -17.57 0.49
N GLY A 86 2.38 -18.04 1.46
CA GLY A 86 2.14 -19.45 1.73
C GLY A 86 0.72 -19.95 1.45
N ALA A 87 -0.14 -19.16 0.79
CA ALA A 87 -1.53 -19.49 0.49
C ALA A 87 -1.79 -19.59 -1.02
#